data_AF-A0A2I0AJE2-F1
#
_entry.id   AF-A0A2I0AJE2-F1
#
_cell.length_a   1.000
_cell.length_b   1.000
_cell.length_c   1.000
_cell.angle_alpha   90.00
_cell.angle_beta   90.00
_cell.angle_gamma   90.00
#
_symmetry.space_group_name_H-M   'P 1'
#
loop_
_entity.id
_entity.type
_entity.pdbx_description
1 polymer ?
#
loop_
_entity_poly.entity_id
_entity_poly.type
_entity_poly.pdbx_seq_one_letter_code
_entity_poly.pdbx_strand_id
1 'polypeptide(L)'
;MQPKFLELYVKAVLNAKDRPPQALAESFQPLFLHIEHEDFKELLFPSSIKMLKRNPEIVLESTADLLSYVNLDLSKYAFEIFSVVLPQVRHLDEGRRNKALAILGHLSRKSSDPDILPSMFNAIQDIIRGSEGKLALPYQRVGMVNALEELSMAQGGKNLNKLSPAVSTFLLSCYKGEGSDEVKLAILSALGSWASKTADTVQPDLISFFSAGLKDKEILRKGHLRCLQVICKNFESSTKVVPLLDPVIQIVKAGFTKASQKLDGIYALFSVAKIASADTKAEEIVLKERIWQLLAQNESSLIPIPQV
;
A
#
# COMPACT_ATOMS: atom_id res chain seq x y z
N MET A 1 -2.74 38.06 8.64
CA MET A 1 -4.04 37.50 9.07
C MET A 1 -3.96 35.99 9.32
N GLN A 2 -3.16 35.26 8.53
CA GLN A 2 -2.93 33.81 8.68
C GLN A 2 -2.44 33.34 10.07
N PRO A 3 -1.50 34.03 10.78
CA PRO A 3 -0.96 33.50 12.04
C PRO A 3 -2.02 33.28 13.14
N LYS A 4 -2.99 34.19 13.25
CA LYS A 4 -4.08 34.08 14.24
C LYS A 4 -5.01 32.88 13.99
N PHE A 5 -5.25 32.53 12.72
CA PHE A 5 -6.05 31.36 12.38
C PHE A 5 -5.27 30.06 12.60
N LEU A 6 -3.95 30.06 12.40
CA LEU A 6 -3.09 28.93 12.75
C LEU A 6 -3.01 28.71 14.26
N GLU A 7 -2.87 29.78 15.05
CA GLU A 7 -2.95 29.71 16.52
C GLU A 7 -4.31 29.17 16.98
N LEU A 8 -5.40 29.61 16.34
CA LEU A 8 -6.74 29.08 16.62
C LEU A 8 -6.83 27.59 16.31
N TYR A 9 -6.32 27.14 15.16
CA TYR A 9 -6.26 25.73 14.81
C TYR A 9 -5.47 24.90 15.84
N VAL A 10 -4.28 25.37 16.20
CA VAL A 10 -3.42 24.73 17.22
C VAL A 10 -4.18 24.59 18.54
N LYS A 11 -4.89 25.63 18.97
CA LYS A 11 -5.64 25.62 20.24
C LYS A 11 -6.89 24.75 20.18
N ALA A 12 -7.69 24.89 19.12
CA ALA A 12 -9.03 24.30 19.02
C ALA A 12 -9.03 22.87 18.50
N VAL A 13 -8.02 22.47 17.74
CA VAL A 13 -7.94 21.16 17.08
C VAL A 13 -6.75 20.36 17.61
N LEU A 14 -5.51 20.82 17.41
CA LEU A 14 -4.34 20.01 17.79
C LEU A 14 -4.22 19.80 19.30
N ASN A 15 -4.39 20.86 20.09
CA ASN A 15 -4.31 20.82 21.55
C ASN A 15 -5.66 20.57 22.23
N ALA A 16 -6.66 20.07 21.49
CA ALA A 16 -7.96 19.75 22.05
C ALA A 16 -7.84 18.67 23.13
N LYS A 17 -8.66 18.78 24.19
CA LYS A 17 -8.73 17.77 25.26
C LYS A 17 -9.49 16.52 24.86
N ASP A 18 -10.43 16.69 23.94
CA ASP A 18 -11.30 15.66 23.39
C ASP A 18 -11.19 15.71 21.86
N ARG A 19 -11.65 14.64 21.18
CA ARG A 19 -11.65 14.62 19.71
C ARG A 19 -12.49 15.79 19.18
N PRO A 20 -11.93 16.70 18.38
CA PRO A 20 -12.67 17.83 17.84
C PRO A 20 -13.74 17.34 16.85
N PRO A 21 -14.88 18.03 16.71
CA PRO A 21 -15.86 17.74 15.67
C PRO A 21 -15.22 17.79 14.29
N GLN A 22 -15.53 16.82 13.42
CA GLN A 22 -14.96 16.75 12.07
C GLN A 22 -15.17 18.04 11.27
N ALA A 23 -16.38 18.61 11.30
CA ALA A 23 -16.70 19.87 10.63
C ALA A 23 -15.82 21.05 11.10
N LEU A 24 -15.40 21.06 12.38
CA LEU A 24 -14.49 22.08 12.88
C LEU A 24 -13.10 21.88 12.28
N ALA A 25 -12.56 20.66 12.28
CA ALA A 25 -11.25 20.37 11.71
C ALA A 25 -11.20 20.68 10.20
N GLU A 26 -12.26 20.30 9.46
CA GLU A 26 -12.38 20.53 8.02
C GLU A 26 -12.47 22.02 7.65
N SER A 27 -13.03 22.86 8.53
CA SER A 27 -13.13 24.31 8.28
C SER A 27 -11.76 25.00 8.11
N PHE A 28 -10.67 24.38 8.57
CA PHE A 28 -9.31 24.89 8.42
C PHE A 28 -8.61 24.41 7.13
N GLN A 29 -9.20 23.50 6.34
CA GLN A 29 -8.54 22.97 5.13
C GLN A 29 -8.08 24.07 4.14
N PRO A 30 -8.86 25.12 3.84
CA PRO A 30 -8.41 26.19 2.95
C PRO A 30 -7.16 26.93 3.46
N LEU A 31 -6.97 26.98 4.78
CA LEU A 31 -5.78 27.59 5.39
C LEU A 31 -4.53 26.76 5.08
N PHE A 32 -4.64 25.44 5.06
CA PHE A 32 -3.50 24.54 4.94
C PHE A 32 -2.77 24.63 3.60
N LEU A 33 -3.51 24.98 2.54
CA LEU A 33 -2.97 25.19 1.20
C LEU A 33 -2.00 26.38 1.11
N HIS A 34 -2.06 27.29 2.08
CA HIS A 34 -1.30 28.54 2.10
C HIS A 34 -0.28 28.60 3.25
N ILE A 35 -0.02 27.48 3.93
CA ILE A 35 0.99 27.41 5.00
C ILE A 35 2.39 27.47 4.39
N GLU A 36 3.23 28.35 4.92
CA GLU A 36 4.66 28.41 4.60
C GLU A 36 5.49 27.56 5.58
N HIS A 37 6.74 27.27 5.19
CA HIS A 37 7.65 26.45 6.00
C HIS A 37 7.89 27.01 7.41
N GLU A 38 7.95 28.34 7.56
CA GLU A 38 8.19 28.99 8.85
C GLU A 38 7.01 28.76 9.81
N ASP A 39 5.78 29.04 9.35
CA ASP A 39 4.55 28.78 10.11
C ASP A 39 4.41 27.31 10.50
N PHE A 40 4.71 26.39 9.58
CA PHE A 40 4.67 24.96 9.87
C PHE A 40 5.70 24.58 10.92
N LYS A 41 6.95 25.05 10.78
CA LYS A 41 8.07 24.74 11.68
C LYS A 41 7.87 25.26 13.09
N GLU A 42 7.40 26.50 13.23
CA GLU A 42 7.36 27.18 14.52
C GLU A 42 6.08 26.88 15.31
N LEU A 43 4.93 26.65 14.64
CA LEU A 43 3.63 26.49 15.30
C LEU A 43 3.07 25.06 15.19
N LEU A 44 2.92 24.56 13.95
CA LEU A 44 2.15 23.35 13.69
C LEU A 44 2.91 22.08 14.03
N PHE A 45 4.17 21.99 13.60
CA PHE A 45 5.02 20.83 13.80
C PHE A 45 5.27 20.56 15.30
N PRO A 46 5.70 21.54 16.13
CA PRO A 46 5.94 21.29 17.54
C PRO A 46 4.67 20.88 18.30
N SER A 47 3.53 21.50 17.97
CA SER A 47 2.24 21.13 18.56
C SER A 47 1.82 19.72 18.16
N SER A 48 1.93 19.37 16.87
CA SER A 48 1.61 18.04 16.36
C SER A 48 2.47 16.97 17.03
N ILE A 49 3.79 17.15 17.06
CA ILE A 49 4.73 16.21 17.71
C ILE A 49 4.41 16.06 19.20
N LYS A 50 4.21 17.17 19.91
CA LYS A 50 3.87 17.15 21.33
C LYS A 50 2.60 16.35 21.60
N MET A 51 1.59 16.53 20.76
CA MET A 51 0.30 15.87 20.94
C MET A 51 0.30 14.42 20.48
N LEU A 52 1.02 14.08 19.41
CA LEU A 52 1.23 12.68 18.99
C LEU A 52 1.91 11.86 20.08
N LYS A 53 2.87 12.46 20.80
CA LYS A 53 3.55 11.82 21.94
C LYS A 53 2.65 11.67 23.18
N ARG A 54 1.70 12.58 23.40
CA ARG A 54 0.89 12.65 24.63
C ARG A 54 -0.47 11.97 24.50
N ASN A 55 -1.23 12.34 23.47
CA ASN A 55 -2.62 11.92 23.25
C ASN A 55 -2.84 11.52 21.77
N PRO A 56 -2.11 10.49 21.26
CA PRO A 56 -2.20 10.09 19.85
C PRO A 56 -3.64 9.77 19.41
N GLU A 57 -4.46 9.20 20.28
CA GLU A 57 -5.84 8.84 20.00
C GLU A 57 -6.77 10.00 19.63
N ILE A 58 -6.39 11.20 20.06
CA ILE A 58 -7.10 12.45 19.78
C ILE A 58 -6.55 13.06 18.49
N VAL A 59 -5.23 13.19 18.37
CA VAL A 59 -4.61 14.07 17.37
C VAL A 59 -4.26 13.38 16.04
N LEU A 60 -4.24 12.05 15.97
CA LEU A 60 -3.83 11.30 14.77
C LEU A 60 -4.61 11.73 13.52
N GLU A 61 -5.94 11.88 13.63
CA GLU A 61 -6.81 12.28 12.53
C GLU A 61 -6.50 13.70 12.04
N SER A 62 -6.50 14.67 12.95
CA SER A 62 -6.20 16.07 12.61
C SER A 62 -4.77 16.26 12.08
N THR A 63 -3.83 15.43 12.51
CA THR A 63 -2.47 15.41 11.95
C THR A 63 -2.48 14.86 10.53
N ALA A 64 -3.16 13.74 10.29
CA ALA A 64 -3.29 13.17 8.95
C ALA A 64 -3.93 14.19 7.99
N ASP A 65 -5.02 14.83 8.40
CA ASP A 65 -5.70 15.87 7.63
C ASP A 65 -4.77 17.02 7.31
N LEU A 66 -4.10 17.59 8.32
CA LEU A 66 -3.12 18.67 8.11
C LEU A 66 -2.07 18.27 7.06
N LEU A 67 -1.43 17.11 7.24
CA LEU A 67 -0.38 16.64 6.34
C LEU A 67 -0.89 16.32 4.94
N SER A 68 -2.19 16.00 4.78
CA SER A 68 -2.80 15.75 3.49
C SER A 68 -2.90 17.03 2.63
N TYR A 69 -3.19 18.17 3.25
CA TYR A 69 -3.47 19.43 2.56
C TYR A 69 -2.28 20.37 2.44
N VAL A 70 -1.29 20.32 3.35
CA VAL A 70 -0.12 21.20 3.25
C VAL A 70 0.61 21.02 1.92
N ASN A 71 0.92 22.12 1.25
CA ASN A 71 1.71 22.11 0.01
C ASN A 71 3.19 22.36 0.31
N LEU A 72 3.78 21.52 1.16
CA LEU A 72 5.15 21.64 1.64
C LEU A 72 5.91 20.34 1.41
N ASP A 73 7.22 20.46 1.19
CA ASP A 73 8.12 19.30 1.30
C ASP A 73 8.31 18.95 2.78
N LEU A 74 7.88 17.76 3.16
CA LEU A 74 7.91 17.28 4.54
C LEU A 74 9.25 16.66 4.93
N SER A 75 10.24 16.55 4.05
CA SER A 75 11.51 15.88 4.33
C SER A 75 12.18 16.28 5.64
N LYS A 76 12.19 17.58 5.97
CA LYS A 76 12.80 18.10 7.23
C LYS A 76 12.09 17.63 8.51
N TYR A 77 10.84 17.20 8.40
CA TYR A 77 9.98 16.83 9.53
C TYR A 77 9.64 15.34 9.53
N ALA A 78 9.77 14.68 8.38
CA ALA A 78 9.20 13.37 8.11
C ALA A 78 9.69 12.32 9.11
N PHE A 79 10.99 12.22 9.35
CA PHE A 79 11.51 11.17 10.23
C PHE A 79 11.08 11.34 11.69
N GLU A 80 10.96 12.58 12.19
CA GLU A 80 10.48 12.81 13.55
C GLU A 80 8.99 12.47 13.70
N ILE A 81 8.14 12.92 12.75
CA ILE A 81 6.70 12.57 12.72
C ILE A 81 6.54 11.05 12.60
N PHE A 82 7.28 10.46 11.68
CA PHE A 82 7.29 9.02 11.44
C PHE A 82 7.61 8.25 12.73
N SER A 83 8.69 8.62 13.42
CA SER A 83 9.16 7.93 14.63
C SER A 83 8.13 7.97 15.75
N VAL A 84 7.40 9.08 15.91
CA VAL A 84 6.37 9.20 16.98
C VAL A 84 5.07 8.48 16.62
N VAL A 85 4.78 8.30 15.32
CA VAL A 85 3.57 7.63 14.82
C VAL A 85 3.76 6.12 14.69
N LEU A 86 4.99 5.64 14.48
CA LEU A 86 5.29 4.23 14.23
C LEU A 86 4.79 3.26 15.32
N PRO A 87 4.78 3.59 16.63
CA PRO A 87 4.13 2.74 17.63
C PRO A 87 2.62 2.57 17.42
N GLN A 88 1.95 3.54 16.79
CA GLN A 88 0.50 3.56 16.59
C GLN A 88 0.03 2.64 15.46
N VAL A 89 0.88 2.38 14.45
CA VAL A 89 0.51 1.46 13.36
C VAL A 89 0.43 0.00 13.82
N ARG A 90 0.95 -0.32 15.00
CA ARG A 90 0.84 -1.64 15.66
C ARG A 90 -0.03 -1.61 16.92
N HIS A 91 -0.94 -0.64 17.02
CA HIS A 91 -1.90 -0.54 18.12
C HIS A 91 -3.04 -1.56 17.99
N LEU A 92 -3.69 -1.95 19.10
CA LEU A 92 -4.80 -2.92 19.09
C LEU A 92 -6.04 -2.40 18.34
N ASP A 93 -6.32 -1.10 18.50
CA ASP A 93 -7.41 -0.40 17.82
C ASP A 93 -7.10 -0.19 16.33
N GLU A 94 -7.96 -0.73 15.46
CA GLU A 94 -7.81 -0.64 14.01
C GLU A 94 -7.95 0.80 13.49
N GLY A 95 -8.86 1.59 14.07
CA GLY A 95 -9.04 2.99 13.69
C GLY A 95 -7.77 3.81 13.90
N ARG A 96 -7.07 3.60 15.03
CA ARG A 96 -5.76 4.21 15.30
C ARG A 96 -4.70 3.76 14.31
N ARG A 97 -4.65 2.46 13.97
CA ARG A 97 -3.70 1.97 12.95
C ARG A 97 -3.93 2.65 11.62
N ASN A 98 -5.18 2.73 11.15
CA ASN A 98 -5.52 3.33 9.85
C ASN A 98 -5.15 4.81 9.79
N LYS A 99 -5.42 5.57 10.85
CA LYS A 99 -5.03 7.00 10.93
C LYS A 99 -3.51 7.19 10.97
N ALA A 100 -2.79 6.32 11.67
CA ALA A 100 -1.34 6.32 11.70
C ALA A 100 -0.73 5.98 10.32
N LEU A 101 -1.28 4.99 9.63
CA LEU A 101 -0.85 4.62 8.27
C LEU A 101 -1.10 5.77 7.27
N ALA A 102 -2.23 6.47 7.37
CA ALA A 102 -2.49 7.65 6.54
C ALA A 102 -1.39 8.72 6.69
N ILE A 103 -0.94 9.00 7.92
CA ILE A 103 0.20 9.91 8.17
C ILE A 103 1.45 9.41 7.43
N LEU A 104 1.82 8.13 7.57
CA LEU A 104 2.98 7.55 6.89
C LEU A 104 2.89 7.70 5.36
N GLY A 105 1.72 7.47 4.78
CA GLY A 105 1.48 7.67 3.35
C GLY A 105 1.62 9.13 2.92
N HIS A 106 1.19 10.09 3.74
CA HIS A 106 1.39 11.53 3.48
C HIS A 106 2.87 11.93 3.55
N LEU A 107 3.60 11.44 4.54
CA LEU A 107 5.05 11.67 4.66
C LEU A 107 5.78 11.11 3.43
N SER A 108 5.48 9.87 3.05
CA SER A 108 6.07 9.23 1.87
C SER A 108 5.84 10.03 0.59
N ARG A 109 4.60 10.50 0.35
CA ARG A 109 4.24 11.30 -0.86
C ARG A 109 4.87 12.68 -0.91
N LYS A 110 5.08 13.30 0.25
CA LYS A 110 5.45 14.72 0.36
C LYS A 110 6.90 14.93 0.79
N SER A 111 7.72 13.88 0.84
CA SER A 111 9.16 14.00 1.08
C SER A 111 9.94 13.81 -0.21
N SER A 112 10.77 14.79 -0.58
CA SER A 112 11.58 14.74 -1.80
C SER A 112 13.05 14.36 -1.57
N ASP A 113 13.54 14.53 -0.35
CA ASP A 113 14.90 14.16 0.07
C ASP A 113 15.17 12.66 -0.15
N PRO A 114 16.27 12.31 -0.85
CA PRO A 114 16.62 10.93 -1.21
C PRO A 114 16.82 9.98 -0.01
N ASP A 115 17.17 10.51 1.16
CA ASP A 115 17.57 9.71 2.32
C ASP A 115 16.39 9.36 3.22
N ILE A 116 15.30 10.14 3.17
CA ILE A 116 14.14 9.98 4.05
C ILE A 116 13.45 8.63 3.86
N LEU A 117 13.17 8.25 2.61
CA LEU A 117 12.47 7.00 2.34
C LEU A 117 13.31 5.76 2.74
N PRO A 118 14.61 5.66 2.41
CA PRO A 118 15.49 4.64 2.96
C PRO A 118 15.54 4.63 4.49
N SER A 119 15.62 5.78 5.16
CA SER A 119 15.63 5.85 6.63
C SER A 119 14.34 5.31 7.25
N MET A 120 13.18 5.69 6.71
CA MET A 120 11.88 5.16 7.16
C MET A 120 11.81 3.64 6.93
N PHE A 121 12.23 3.15 5.77
CA PHE A 121 12.29 1.72 5.48
C PHE A 121 13.16 0.95 6.49
N ASN A 122 14.39 1.43 6.73
CA ASN A 122 15.32 0.80 7.66
C ASN A 122 14.75 0.73 9.09
N ALA A 123 14.11 1.80 9.56
CA ALA A 123 13.47 1.81 10.87
C ALA A 123 12.35 0.77 10.99
N ILE A 124 11.49 0.61 9.98
CA ILE A 124 10.44 -0.43 9.97
C ILE A 124 11.09 -1.83 9.93
N GLN A 125 12.09 -2.01 9.07
CA GLN A 125 12.82 -3.26 8.92
C GLN A 125 13.45 -3.71 10.25
N ASP A 126 14.09 -2.79 10.98
CA ASP A 126 14.73 -3.09 12.26
C ASP A 126 13.70 -3.54 13.31
N ILE A 127 12.53 -2.91 13.36
CA ILE A 127 11.45 -3.31 14.28
C ILE A 127 10.90 -4.69 13.92
N ILE A 128 10.67 -4.97 12.63
CA ILE A 128 10.25 -6.30 12.17
C ILE A 128 11.30 -7.35 12.55
N ARG A 129 12.59 -6.99 12.52
CA ARG A 129 13.72 -7.83 12.96
C ARG A 129 13.89 -7.90 14.49
N GLY A 130 13.10 -7.16 15.25
CA GLY A 130 13.03 -7.25 16.71
C GLY A 130 13.87 -6.23 17.47
N SER A 131 14.27 -5.11 16.86
CA SER A 131 14.96 -4.01 17.58
C SER A 131 14.18 -3.47 18.78
N GLU A 132 12.85 -3.58 18.74
CA GLU A 132 11.93 -3.21 19.82
C GLU A 132 11.21 -4.43 20.43
N GLY A 133 11.82 -5.61 20.32
CA GLY A 133 11.24 -6.86 20.76
C GLY A 133 10.32 -7.52 19.72
N LYS A 134 9.80 -8.69 20.06
CA LYS A 134 9.04 -9.55 19.14
C LYS A 134 7.61 -9.03 18.93
N LEU A 135 7.21 -8.89 17.66
CA LEU A 135 5.82 -8.63 17.26
C LEU A 135 4.96 -9.89 17.40
N ALA A 136 4.54 -10.18 18.62
CA ALA A 136 3.86 -11.42 18.97
C ALA A 136 2.50 -11.58 18.28
N LEU A 137 1.73 -10.49 18.17
CA LEU A 137 0.34 -10.54 17.72
C LEU A 137 0.26 -10.27 16.20
N PRO A 138 -0.59 -11.01 15.44
CA PRO A 138 -0.72 -10.83 14.00
C PRO A 138 -0.99 -9.38 13.57
N TYR A 139 -1.89 -8.67 14.25
CA TYR A 139 -2.21 -7.28 13.91
C TYR A 139 -1.01 -6.34 14.01
N GLN A 140 -0.03 -6.63 14.88
CA GLN A 140 1.20 -5.84 14.99
C GLN A 140 2.08 -6.03 13.77
N ARG A 141 2.18 -7.28 13.28
CA ARG A 141 2.92 -7.62 12.06
C ARG A 141 2.24 -7.07 10.82
N VAL A 142 0.92 -7.20 10.71
CA VAL A 142 0.11 -6.54 9.67
C VAL A 142 0.37 -5.03 9.68
N GLY A 143 0.33 -4.39 10.85
CA GLY A 143 0.61 -2.96 11.00
C GLY A 143 1.97 -2.53 10.44
N MET A 144 3.03 -3.29 10.70
CA MET A 144 4.35 -3.01 10.17
C MET A 144 4.46 -3.26 8.65
N VAL A 145 3.81 -4.31 8.16
CA VAL A 145 3.78 -4.59 6.71
C VAL A 145 3.00 -3.50 5.97
N ASN A 146 1.87 -3.05 6.51
CA ASN A 146 1.12 -1.92 5.95
C ASN A 146 1.95 -0.63 6.00
N ALA A 147 2.75 -0.42 7.05
CA ALA A 147 3.68 0.71 7.08
C ALA A 147 4.70 0.67 5.93
N LEU A 148 5.23 -0.51 5.58
CA LEU A 148 6.07 -0.68 4.38
C LEU A 148 5.29 -0.43 3.09
N GLU A 149 4.02 -0.80 3.03
CA GLU A 149 3.15 -0.53 1.89
C GLU A 149 2.92 0.97 1.69
N GLU A 150 2.65 1.73 2.76
CA GLU A 150 2.48 3.19 2.71
C GLU A 150 3.72 3.91 2.14
N LEU A 151 4.91 3.37 2.39
CA LEU A 151 6.15 3.90 1.81
C LEU A 151 6.18 3.78 0.27
N SER A 152 5.45 2.86 -0.35
CA SER A 152 5.34 2.77 -1.80
C SER A 152 4.59 3.97 -2.42
N MET A 153 3.91 4.78 -1.62
CA MET A 153 3.23 5.99 -2.10
C MET A 153 4.19 7.13 -2.46
N ALA A 154 5.49 7.00 -2.16
CA ALA A 154 6.49 8.00 -2.52
C ALA A 154 6.47 8.31 -4.02
N GLN A 155 6.87 9.54 -4.34
CA GLN A 155 6.96 9.97 -5.73
C GLN A 155 7.97 9.07 -6.46
N GLY A 156 7.59 8.67 -7.67
CA GLY A 156 8.45 7.84 -8.52
C GLY A 156 9.78 8.52 -8.82
N GLY A 157 10.77 7.74 -9.22
CA GLY A 157 12.08 8.26 -9.58
C GLY A 157 13.21 7.31 -9.23
N LYS A 158 14.44 7.74 -9.48
CA LYS A 158 15.64 6.90 -9.33
C LYS A 158 15.79 6.29 -7.94
N ASN A 159 15.43 7.03 -6.89
CA ASN A 159 15.59 6.55 -5.51
C ASN A 159 14.57 5.47 -5.16
N LEU A 160 13.30 5.69 -5.51
CA LEU A 160 12.25 4.67 -5.36
C LEU A 160 12.62 3.41 -6.14
N ASN A 161 13.07 3.55 -7.39
CA ASN A 161 13.43 2.42 -8.23
C ASN A 161 14.61 1.62 -7.66
N LYS A 162 15.59 2.28 -7.06
CA LYS A 162 16.72 1.62 -6.39
C LYS A 162 16.29 0.89 -5.11
N LEU A 163 15.36 1.46 -4.35
CA LEU A 163 14.91 0.89 -3.08
C LEU A 163 13.93 -0.28 -3.27
N SER A 164 13.05 -0.21 -4.28
CA SER A 164 11.94 -1.16 -4.47
C SER A 164 12.36 -2.64 -4.51
N PRO A 165 13.45 -3.05 -5.21
CA PRO A 165 13.90 -4.44 -5.19
C PRO A 165 14.34 -4.92 -3.80
N ALA A 166 14.98 -4.06 -3.01
CA ALA A 166 15.39 -4.39 -1.64
C ALA A 166 14.17 -4.60 -0.73
N VAL A 167 13.16 -3.73 -0.84
CA VAL A 167 11.90 -3.87 -0.09
C VAL A 167 11.16 -5.15 -0.48
N SER A 168 11.07 -5.45 -1.77
CA SER A 168 10.45 -6.69 -2.27
C SER A 168 11.17 -7.94 -1.77
N THR A 169 12.51 -7.95 -1.83
CA THR A 169 13.33 -9.05 -1.29
C THR A 169 13.07 -9.24 0.20
N PHE A 170 12.99 -8.15 0.97
CA PHE A 170 12.68 -8.21 2.39
C PHE A 170 11.26 -8.76 2.64
N LEU A 171 10.25 -8.27 1.94
CA LEU A 171 8.87 -8.76 2.05
C LEU A 171 8.76 -10.25 1.69
N LEU A 172 9.46 -10.72 0.66
CA LEU A 172 9.54 -12.15 0.33
C LEU A 172 10.13 -12.97 1.47
N SER A 173 11.16 -12.45 2.16
CA SER A 173 11.74 -13.10 3.33
C SER A 173 10.76 -13.17 4.49
N CYS A 174 9.99 -12.10 4.74
CA CYS A 174 8.93 -12.07 5.74
C CYS A 174 7.84 -13.09 5.43
N TYR A 175 7.42 -13.21 4.17
CA TYR A 175 6.38 -14.15 3.76
C TYR A 175 6.76 -15.61 4.09
N LYS A 176 8.01 -15.99 3.81
CA LYS A 176 8.53 -17.35 4.03
C LYS A 176 8.51 -17.75 5.50
N GLY A 177 8.80 -16.81 6.40
CA GLY A 177 8.83 -17.06 7.85
C GLY A 177 7.48 -16.92 8.57
N GLU A 178 6.42 -16.50 7.86
CA GLU A 178 5.14 -16.18 8.49
C GLU A 178 4.17 -17.38 8.50
N GLY A 179 3.49 -17.58 9.64
CA GLY A 179 2.50 -18.63 9.83
C GLY A 179 1.05 -18.18 9.65
N SER A 180 0.77 -16.89 9.86
CA SER A 180 -0.57 -16.30 9.77
C SER A 180 -0.93 -15.95 8.33
N ASP A 181 -2.08 -16.45 7.86
CA ASP A 181 -2.61 -16.10 6.54
C ASP A 181 -2.92 -14.61 6.41
N GLU A 182 -3.43 -13.98 7.46
CA GLU A 182 -3.74 -12.55 7.49
C GLU A 182 -2.48 -11.71 7.23
N VAL A 183 -1.37 -12.07 7.89
CA VAL A 183 -0.10 -11.36 7.72
C VAL A 183 0.47 -11.64 6.33
N LYS A 184 0.37 -12.87 5.83
CA LYS A 184 0.75 -13.22 4.45
C LYS A 184 -0.02 -12.42 3.41
N LEU A 185 -1.32 -12.21 3.62
CA LEU A 185 -2.14 -11.38 2.74
C LEU A 185 -1.70 -9.91 2.76
N ALA A 186 -1.36 -9.35 3.93
CA ALA A 186 -0.80 -8.01 4.02
C ALA A 186 0.54 -7.92 3.26
N ILE A 187 1.41 -8.93 3.37
CA ILE A 187 2.69 -8.97 2.65
C ILE A 187 2.47 -9.01 1.13
N LEU A 188 1.50 -9.77 0.67
CA LEU A 188 1.12 -9.81 -0.75
C LEU A 188 0.58 -8.45 -1.23
N SER A 189 -0.20 -7.74 -0.42
CA SER A 189 -0.64 -6.37 -0.74
C SER A 189 0.56 -5.44 -0.92
N ALA A 190 1.45 -5.41 0.10
CA ALA A 190 2.66 -4.60 0.07
C ALA A 190 3.55 -4.91 -1.14
N LEU A 191 3.79 -6.20 -1.44
CA LEU A 191 4.55 -6.64 -2.61
C LEU A 191 3.94 -6.11 -3.91
N GLY A 192 2.61 -6.19 -4.05
CA GLY A 192 1.91 -5.69 -5.23
C GLY A 192 2.07 -4.18 -5.40
N SER A 193 1.90 -3.44 -4.30
CA SER A 193 2.07 -1.98 -4.26
C SER A 193 3.47 -1.57 -4.69
N TRP A 194 4.53 -2.20 -4.18
CA TRP A 194 5.92 -1.93 -4.60
C TRP A 194 6.22 -2.37 -6.04
N ALA A 195 5.82 -3.58 -6.44
CA ALA A 195 6.10 -4.10 -7.77
C ALA A 195 5.30 -3.43 -8.90
N SER A 196 4.24 -2.69 -8.56
CA SER A 196 3.54 -1.81 -9.51
C SER A 196 4.27 -0.48 -9.77
N LYS A 197 5.22 -0.08 -8.92
CA LYS A 197 5.93 1.21 -9.07
C LYS A 197 7.05 1.15 -10.09
N THR A 198 7.78 0.05 -10.12
CA THR A 198 8.87 -0.18 -11.07
C THR A 198 8.95 -1.64 -11.47
N ALA A 199 9.16 -1.87 -12.77
CA ALA A 199 9.42 -3.20 -13.32
C ALA A 199 10.71 -3.83 -12.78
N ASP A 200 11.64 -3.02 -12.24
CA ASP A 200 12.86 -3.50 -11.59
C ASP A 200 12.57 -4.36 -10.35
N THR A 201 11.38 -4.24 -9.76
CA THR A 201 10.96 -5.08 -8.64
C THR A 201 10.59 -6.50 -9.09
N VAL A 202 10.22 -6.68 -10.36
CA VAL A 202 9.75 -7.96 -10.91
C VAL A 202 10.95 -8.80 -11.35
N GLN A 203 11.63 -9.37 -10.36
CA GLN A 203 12.80 -10.22 -10.51
C GLN A 203 12.43 -11.71 -10.63
N PRO A 204 13.32 -12.58 -11.15
CA PRO A 204 13.00 -14.01 -11.38
C PRO A 204 12.56 -14.80 -10.14
N ASP A 205 13.05 -14.41 -8.96
CA ASP A 205 12.65 -14.98 -7.68
C ASP A 205 11.19 -14.62 -7.33
N LEU A 206 10.75 -13.39 -7.61
CA LEU A 206 9.36 -12.98 -7.46
C LEU A 206 8.43 -13.73 -8.43
N ILE A 207 8.87 -13.95 -9.68
CA ILE A 207 8.13 -14.79 -10.64
C ILE A 207 7.99 -16.23 -10.12
N SER A 208 9.08 -16.80 -9.62
CA SER A 208 9.07 -18.16 -9.05
C SER A 208 8.15 -18.26 -7.83
N PHE A 209 8.16 -17.22 -6.99
CA PHE A 209 7.28 -17.08 -5.83
C PHE A 209 5.80 -17.08 -6.24
N PHE A 210 5.41 -16.29 -7.25
CA PHE A 210 4.04 -16.30 -7.75
C PHE A 210 3.66 -17.65 -8.36
N SER A 211 4.53 -18.27 -9.15
CA SER A 211 4.24 -19.57 -9.76
C SER A 211 3.91 -20.65 -8.71
N ALA A 212 4.61 -20.63 -7.56
CA ALA A 212 4.29 -21.48 -6.42
C ALA A 212 2.98 -21.04 -5.73
N GLY A 213 2.82 -19.74 -5.47
CA GLY A 213 1.66 -19.17 -4.77
C GLY A 213 0.32 -19.36 -5.49
N LEU A 214 0.33 -19.45 -6.82
CA LEU A 214 -0.86 -19.75 -7.63
C LEU A 214 -1.39 -21.18 -7.41
N LYS A 215 -0.60 -22.07 -6.80
CA LYS A 215 -0.99 -23.45 -6.44
C LYS A 215 -1.32 -23.61 -4.95
N ASP A 216 -1.24 -22.53 -4.16
CA ASP A 216 -1.47 -22.54 -2.73
C ASP A 216 -2.98 -22.72 -2.39
N LYS A 217 -3.28 -22.86 -1.10
CA LYS A 217 -4.67 -22.89 -0.59
C LYS A 217 -5.44 -21.65 -1.02
N GLU A 218 -6.76 -21.79 -1.09
CA GLU A 218 -7.66 -20.82 -1.72
C GLU A 218 -7.43 -19.36 -1.27
N ILE A 219 -7.34 -19.13 0.05
CA ILE A 219 -7.15 -17.79 0.60
C ILE A 219 -5.84 -17.14 0.12
N LEU A 220 -4.73 -17.88 0.11
CA LEU A 220 -3.43 -17.37 -0.31
C LEU A 220 -3.31 -17.28 -1.83
N ARG A 221 -3.88 -18.24 -2.58
CA ARG A 221 -3.96 -18.18 -4.03
C ARG A 221 -4.70 -16.92 -4.50
N LYS A 222 -5.84 -16.58 -3.87
CA LYS A 222 -6.55 -15.32 -4.11
C LYS A 222 -5.70 -14.10 -3.79
N GLY A 223 -4.93 -14.14 -2.69
CA GLY A 223 -3.96 -13.11 -2.36
C GLY A 223 -2.92 -12.87 -3.46
N HIS A 224 -2.32 -13.95 -3.98
CA HIS A 224 -1.35 -13.86 -5.08
C HIS A 224 -1.96 -13.31 -6.36
N LEU A 225 -3.19 -13.74 -6.70
CA LEU A 225 -3.91 -13.23 -7.87
C LEU A 225 -4.21 -11.73 -7.75
N ARG A 226 -4.64 -11.26 -6.58
CA ARG A 226 -4.86 -9.82 -6.32
C ARG A 226 -3.55 -9.03 -6.39
N CYS A 227 -2.48 -9.57 -5.83
CA CYS A 227 -1.15 -8.97 -5.91
C CYS A 227 -0.69 -8.84 -7.38
N LEU A 228 -0.80 -9.92 -8.17
CA LEU A 228 -0.49 -9.91 -9.60
C LEU A 228 -1.37 -8.90 -10.36
N GLN A 229 -2.65 -8.78 -10.01
CA GLN A 229 -3.55 -7.79 -10.60
C GLN A 229 -3.03 -6.36 -10.41
N VAL A 230 -2.48 -6.03 -9.23
CA VAL A 230 -1.90 -4.73 -8.94
C VAL A 230 -0.62 -4.50 -9.76
N ILE A 231 0.25 -5.50 -9.85
CA ILE A 231 1.49 -5.45 -10.66
C ILE A 231 1.16 -5.18 -12.14
N CYS A 232 0.16 -5.89 -12.68
CA CYS A 232 -0.29 -5.77 -14.07
C CYS A 232 -0.95 -4.41 -14.41
N LYS A 233 -1.14 -3.50 -13.44
CA LYS A 233 -1.56 -2.12 -13.74
C LYS A 233 -0.42 -1.31 -14.35
N ASN A 234 0.82 -1.65 -14.06
CA ASN A 234 2.00 -1.05 -14.67
C ASN A 234 2.35 -1.81 -15.96
N PHE A 235 2.47 -1.07 -17.07
CA PHE A 235 2.72 -1.66 -18.38
C PHE A 235 4.08 -2.39 -18.43
N GLU A 236 5.15 -1.76 -17.95
CA GLU A 236 6.49 -2.35 -17.95
C GLU A 236 6.54 -3.59 -17.05
N SER A 237 5.94 -3.53 -15.85
CA SER A 237 5.85 -4.70 -14.97
C SER A 237 5.03 -5.84 -15.59
N SER A 238 4.02 -5.52 -16.41
CA SER A 238 3.20 -6.53 -17.12
C SER A 238 4.04 -7.35 -18.10
N THR A 239 5.00 -6.73 -18.79
CA THR A 239 5.93 -7.45 -19.69
C THR A 239 6.85 -8.42 -18.93
N LYS A 240 7.15 -8.14 -17.66
CA LYS A 240 8.01 -8.99 -16.83
C LYS A 240 7.28 -10.21 -16.27
N VAL A 241 5.96 -10.16 -16.14
CA VAL A 241 5.15 -11.27 -15.62
C VAL A 241 4.61 -12.21 -16.69
N VAL A 242 4.97 -12.04 -17.98
CA VAL A 242 4.66 -12.96 -19.08
C VAL A 242 4.93 -14.44 -18.75
N PRO A 243 6.02 -14.82 -18.04
CA PRO A 243 6.26 -16.22 -17.67
C PRO A 243 5.17 -16.87 -16.79
N LEU A 244 4.27 -16.07 -16.19
CA LEU A 244 3.14 -16.53 -15.40
C LEU A 244 1.87 -16.76 -16.24
N LEU A 245 1.88 -16.43 -17.53
CA LEU A 245 0.70 -16.45 -18.38
C LEU A 245 -0.01 -17.81 -18.40
N ASP A 246 0.72 -18.89 -18.67
CA ASP A 246 0.13 -20.23 -18.75
C ASP A 246 -0.55 -20.66 -17.43
N PRO A 247 0.11 -20.57 -16.25
CA PRO A 247 -0.56 -20.81 -14.97
C PRO A 247 -1.82 -19.98 -14.75
N VAL A 248 -1.80 -18.70 -15.12
CA VAL A 248 -2.94 -17.79 -14.92
C VAL A 248 -4.08 -18.12 -15.88
N ILE A 249 -3.79 -18.49 -17.14
CA ILE A 249 -4.76 -19.00 -18.12
C ILE A 249 -5.48 -20.24 -17.58
N GLN A 250 -4.76 -21.18 -16.96
CA GLN A 250 -5.38 -22.37 -16.37
C GLN A 250 -6.36 -22.02 -15.25
N ILE A 251 -6.05 -21.01 -14.44
CA ILE A 251 -6.96 -20.51 -13.40
C ILE A 251 -8.22 -19.88 -14.02
N VAL A 252 -8.09 -19.11 -15.10
CA VAL A 252 -9.24 -18.56 -15.83
C VAL A 252 -10.16 -19.68 -16.30
N LYS A 253 -9.62 -20.70 -16.98
CA LYS A 253 -10.38 -21.86 -17.47
C LYS A 253 -11.06 -22.64 -16.34
N ALA A 254 -10.37 -22.81 -15.21
CA ALA A 254 -10.95 -23.44 -14.04
C ALA A 254 -12.10 -22.61 -13.46
N GLY A 255 -12.01 -21.27 -13.46
CA GLY A 255 -13.08 -20.38 -13.02
C GLY A 255 -14.34 -20.44 -13.88
N PHE A 256 -14.21 -20.74 -15.18
CA PHE A 256 -15.35 -20.99 -16.06
C PHE A 256 -16.10 -22.28 -15.75
N THR A 257 -15.40 -23.30 -15.25
CA THR A 257 -15.96 -24.65 -15.09
C THR A 257 -16.32 -24.99 -13.64
N LYS A 258 -15.67 -24.35 -12.67
CA LYS A 258 -15.83 -24.65 -11.24
C LYS A 258 -16.32 -23.41 -10.48
N ALA A 259 -17.53 -23.49 -9.93
CA ALA A 259 -18.15 -22.39 -9.18
C ALA A 259 -17.27 -21.88 -8.01
N SER A 260 -16.58 -22.78 -7.31
CA SER A 260 -15.67 -22.42 -6.21
C SER A 260 -14.44 -21.62 -6.66
N GLN A 261 -14.07 -21.70 -7.94
CA GLN A 261 -12.91 -20.99 -8.52
C GLN A 261 -13.34 -19.81 -9.41
N LYS A 262 -14.63 -19.47 -9.45
CA LYS A 262 -15.16 -18.36 -10.26
C LYS A 262 -14.47 -17.03 -9.93
N LEU A 263 -14.32 -16.71 -8.66
CA LEU A 263 -13.61 -15.48 -8.23
C LEU A 263 -12.12 -15.51 -8.61
N ASP A 264 -11.46 -16.66 -8.49
CA ASP A 264 -10.06 -16.83 -8.89
C ASP A 264 -9.92 -16.57 -10.40
N GLY A 265 -10.84 -17.11 -11.20
CA GLY A 265 -10.90 -16.87 -12.64
C GLY A 265 -11.08 -15.40 -13.01
N ILE A 266 -11.94 -14.66 -12.28
CA ILE A 266 -12.13 -13.20 -12.50
C ILE A 266 -10.84 -12.43 -12.21
N TYR A 267 -10.16 -12.70 -11.10
CA TYR A 267 -8.89 -12.04 -10.78
C TYR A 267 -7.81 -12.39 -11.81
N ALA A 268 -7.72 -13.66 -12.20
CA ALA A 268 -6.75 -14.14 -13.18
C ALA A 268 -6.98 -13.50 -14.57
N LEU A 269 -8.24 -13.34 -14.98
CA LEU A 269 -8.59 -12.81 -16.29
C LEU A 269 -8.08 -11.39 -16.52
N PHE A 270 -8.15 -10.52 -15.50
CA PHE A 270 -7.58 -9.17 -15.61
C PHE A 270 -6.08 -9.22 -15.94
N SER A 271 -5.34 -10.08 -15.26
CA SER A 271 -3.91 -10.24 -15.48
C SER A 271 -3.62 -10.81 -16.87
N VAL A 272 -4.38 -11.81 -17.34
CA VAL A 272 -4.28 -12.32 -18.73
C VAL A 272 -4.46 -11.20 -19.75
N ALA A 273 -5.51 -10.37 -19.59
CA ALA A 273 -5.77 -9.27 -20.50
C ALA A 273 -4.65 -8.23 -20.51
N LYS A 274 -4.11 -7.88 -19.33
CA LYS A 274 -2.99 -6.94 -19.22
C LYS A 274 -1.70 -7.48 -19.83
N ILE A 275 -1.37 -8.74 -19.57
CA ILE A 275 -0.19 -9.40 -20.16
C ILE A 275 -0.32 -9.47 -21.68
N ALA A 276 -1.47 -9.93 -22.20
CA ALA A 276 -1.73 -9.97 -23.64
C ALA A 276 -1.65 -8.59 -24.30
N SER A 277 -2.14 -7.53 -23.63
CA SER A 277 -2.04 -6.17 -24.15
C SER A 277 -0.61 -5.60 -24.19
N ALA A 278 0.32 -6.21 -23.44
CA ALA A 278 1.70 -5.74 -23.32
C ALA A 278 2.71 -6.58 -24.12
N ASP A 279 2.34 -7.80 -24.54
CA ASP A 279 3.23 -8.72 -25.27
C ASP A 279 2.46 -9.46 -26.38
N THR A 280 2.94 -9.32 -27.62
CA THR A 280 2.28 -9.89 -28.81
C THR A 280 2.28 -11.42 -28.83
N LYS A 281 3.32 -12.07 -28.28
CA LYS A 281 3.36 -13.54 -28.18
C LYS A 281 2.38 -14.02 -27.13
N ALA A 282 2.24 -13.30 -26.02
CA ALA A 282 1.21 -13.57 -25.03
C ALA A 282 -0.19 -13.45 -25.65
N GLU A 283 -0.45 -12.45 -26.49
CA GLU A 283 -1.71 -12.31 -27.21
C GLU A 283 -2.01 -13.54 -28.08
N GLU A 284 -1.03 -14.00 -28.88
CA GLU A 284 -1.17 -15.22 -29.70
C GLU A 284 -1.51 -16.46 -28.86
N ILE A 285 -0.87 -16.63 -27.70
CA ILE A 285 -1.17 -17.72 -26.76
C ILE A 285 -2.60 -17.61 -26.26
N VAL A 286 -3.04 -16.42 -25.83
CA VAL A 286 -4.40 -16.21 -25.30
C VAL A 286 -5.47 -16.47 -26.36
N LEU A 287 -5.22 -16.07 -27.61
CA LEU A 287 -6.10 -16.36 -28.75
C LEU A 287 -6.18 -17.86 -29.01
N LYS A 288 -5.04 -18.56 -29.03
CA LYS A 288 -4.98 -20.02 -29.22
C LYS A 288 -5.71 -20.77 -28.11
N GLU A 289 -5.60 -20.30 -26.87
CA GLU A 289 -6.26 -20.87 -25.70
C GLU A 289 -7.77 -20.56 -25.62
N ARG A 290 -8.29 -19.76 -26.58
CA ARG A 290 -9.71 -19.40 -26.77
C ARG A 290 -10.34 -18.68 -25.58
N ILE A 291 -9.56 -17.94 -24.80
CA ILE A 291 -10.05 -17.25 -23.59
C ILE A 291 -11.14 -16.23 -23.91
N TRP A 292 -10.97 -15.44 -24.97
CA TRP A 292 -11.97 -14.45 -25.38
C TRP A 292 -13.29 -15.09 -25.84
N GLN A 293 -13.21 -16.25 -26.48
CA GLN A 293 -14.40 -17.00 -26.90
C GLN A 293 -15.18 -17.54 -25.71
N LEU A 294 -14.50 -18.01 -24.65
CA LEU A 294 -15.15 -18.46 -23.41
C LEU A 294 -15.91 -17.32 -22.72
N LEU A 295 -15.39 -16.08 -22.78
CA LEU A 295 -16.09 -14.91 -22.21
C LEU A 295 -17.30 -14.48 -23.01
N ALA A 296 -17.23 -14.58 -24.34
CA ALA A 296 -18.27 -14.12 -25.25
C ALA A 296 -19.48 -15.08 -25.34
N GLN A 297 -19.46 -16.21 -24.62
CA GLN A 297 -20.59 -17.13 -24.56
C GLN A 297 -21.75 -16.49 -23.76
N ASN A 298 -22.98 -16.62 -24.29
CA ASN A 298 -24.21 -16.07 -23.68
C ASN A 298 -24.46 -16.53 -22.23
N GLU A 299 -23.85 -17.64 -21.82
CA GLU A 299 -23.92 -18.20 -20.46
C GLU A 299 -22.56 -18.17 -19.75
N SER A 300 -21.74 -17.14 -20.02
CA SER A 300 -20.44 -16.98 -19.37
C SER A 300 -20.60 -17.05 -17.86
N SER A 301 -20.11 -18.14 -17.27
CA SER A 301 -20.18 -18.35 -15.85
C SER A 301 -19.32 -17.35 -15.08
N LEU A 302 -18.43 -16.59 -15.72
CA LEU A 302 -17.66 -15.50 -15.10
C LEU A 302 -18.35 -14.13 -15.18
N ILE A 303 -19.09 -13.86 -16.27
CA ILE A 303 -19.80 -12.59 -16.51
C ILE A 303 -21.26 -12.93 -16.83
N PRO A 304 -22.16 -12.97 -15.83
CA PRO A 304 -23.57 -13.16 -16.10
C PRO A 304 -24.08 -11.92 -16.86
N ILE A 305 -24.42 -12.10 -18.13
CA ILE A 305 -25.12 -11.06 -18.91
C ILE A 305 -26.60 -11.12 -18.47
N PRO A 306 -27.21 -10.01 -18.02
CA PRO A 306 -28.63 -9.99 -17.73
C PRO A 306 -29.41 -10.41 -18.96
N GLN A 307 -30.24 -11.44 -18.85
CA GLN A 307 -31.22 -11.75 -19.89
C GLN A 307 -32.23 -10.59 -19.91
N VAL A 308 -32.24 -9.85 -21.01
CA VAL A 308 -33.25 -8.82 -21.31
C VAL A 308 -34.53 -9.51 -21.76
#